data_AF-A0A074XJF6-F1
#
_entry.id   AF-A0A074XJF6-F1
#
_cell.length_a   1.000
_cell.length_b   1.000
_cell.length_c   1.000
_cell.angle_alpha   90.00
_cell.angle_beta   90.00
_cell.angle_gamma   90.00
#
_symmetry.space_group_name_H-M   'P 1'
#
loop_
_entity.id
_entity.type
_entity.pdbx_description
1 polymer ?
#
loop_
_entity_poly.entity_id
_entity_poly.type
_entity_poly.pdbx_seq_one_letter_code
_entity_poly.pdbx_strand_id
1 'polypeptide(L)'
;MPIQSSEVQDSSSNDLPLSTREHWMRIASSANHAISPCPFAPFGTAIVNHTLSLSDPTHLGELICMGVNDNGHSGNPTLHGEMVRIGNCTSILTDPEGLYKLSASETKEAWRSFSLYTTAEVGIP
;
A
#
# COMPACT_ATOMS: atom_id res chain seq x y z
N MET A 1 -30.29 14.32 28.23
CA MET A 1 -29.70 14.51 26.88
C MET A 1 -28.21 14.22 26.98
N PRO A 2 -27.70 13.08 26.48
CA PRO A 2 -26.27 12.87 26.35
C PRO A 2 -25.82 13.21 24.93
N ILE A 3 -24.62 13.77 24.85
CA ILE A 3 -23.92 14.23 23.65
C ILE A 3 -23.37 13.00 22.92
N GLN A 4 -23.75 12.81 21.64
CA GLN A 4 -23.12 11.85 20.74
C GLN A 4 -21.70 12.33 20.43
N SER A 5 -20.71 11.54 20.85
CA SER A 5 -19.35 11.64 20.31
C SER A 5 -19.33 10.86 19.01
N SER A 6 -19.08 11.54 17.90
CA SER A 6 -18.88 10.92 16.59
C SER A 6 -17.65 10.02 16.63
N GLU A 7 -17.86 8.71 16.68
CA GLU A 7 -16.81 7.70 16.49
C GLU A 7 -16.20 7.89 15.11
N VAL A 8 -14.89 8.16 15.08
CA VAL A 8 -14.07 7.97 13.88
C VAL A 8 -14.12 6.46 13.60
N GLN A 9 -14.77 6.06 12.51
CA GLN A 9 -14.72 4.68 12.02
C GLN A 9 -13.26 4.35 11.67
N ASP A 10 -12.58 3.69 12.60
CA ASP A 10 -11.37 2.94 12.33
C ASP A 10 -11.80 1.72 11.50
N SER A 11 -11.61 1.77 10.19
CA SER A 11 -11.87 0.63 9.29
C SER A 11 -10.79 -0.43 9.55
N SER A 12 -10.95 -1.14 10.66
CA SER A 12 -9.97 -2.13 11.08
C SER A 12 -9.86 -3.19 9.99
N SER A 13 -8.63 -3.57 9.65
CA SER A 13 -8.24 -4.65 8.73
C SER A 13 -8.85 -6.03 9.05
N ASN A 14 -9.75 -6.11 10.03
CA ASN A 14 -10.52 -7.28 10.41
C ASN A 14 -11.74 -7.55 9.52
N ASP A 15 -12.21 -6.55 8.76
CA ASP A 15 -13.40 -6.72 7.92
C ASP A 15 -13.11 -7.43 6.59
N LEU A 16 -11.83 -7.52 6.18
CA LEU A 16 -11.42 -8.21 4.96
C LEU A 16 -11.25 -9.72 5.20
N PRO A 17 -11.74 -10.59 4.29
CA PRO A 17 -11.50 -12.03 4.36
C PRO A 17 -10.00 -12.35 4.48
N LEU A 18 -9.66 -13.35 5.30
CA LEU A 18 -8.26 -13.79 5.46
C LEU A 18 -7.62 -14.12 4.11
N SER A 19 -8.34 -14.81 3.23
CA SER A 19 -7.87 -15.15 1.87
C SER A 19 -7.49 -13.92 1.03
N THR A 20 -8.19 -12.80 1.21
CA THR A 20 -7.87 -11.53 0.53
C THR A 20 -6.56 -10.95 1.05
N ARG A 21 -6.38 -10.95 2.38
CA ARG A 21 -5.15 -10.46 3.02
C ARG A 21 -3.94 -11.32 2.66
N GLU A 22 -4.11 -12.64 2.64
CA GLU A 22 -3.08 -13.59 2.21
C GLU A 22 -2.72 -13.42 0.74
N HIS A 23 -3.71 -13.17 -0.13
CA HIS A 23 -3.47 -12.89 -1.55
C HIS A 23 -2.52 -11.70 -1.71
N TRP A 24 -2.84 -10.56 -1.10
CA TRP A 24 -2.02 -9.36 -1.23
C TRP A 24 -0.66 -9.47 -0.54
N MET A 25 -0.54 -10.23 0.54
CA MET A 25 0.75 -10.52 1.15
C MET A 25 1.66 -11.36 0.22
N ARG A 26 1.10 -12.31 -0.54
CA ARG A 26 1.84 -13.04 -1.57
C ARG A 26 2.27 -12.12 -2.71
N ILE A 27 1.43 -11.16 -3.10
CA ILE A 27 1.77 -10.15 -4.12
C ILE A 27 2.90 -9.22 -3.62
N ALA A 28 2.83 -8.73 -2.38
CA ALA A 28 3.92 -7.96 -1.77
C ALA A 28 5.23 -8.77 -1.76
N SER A 29 5.16 -10.07 -1.46
CA SER A 29 6.33 -10.95 -1.45
C SER A 29 6.90 -11.21 -2.86
N SER A 30 6.05 -11.28 -3.89
CA SER A 30 6.48 -11.53 -5.27
C SER A 30 7.14 -10.30 -5.91
N ALA A 31 6.88 -9.09 -5.43
CA ALA A 31 7.51 -7.85 -5.90
C ALA A 31 9.05 -7.94 -5.90
N ASN A 32 9.63 -8.62 -4.91
CA ASN A 32 11.07 -8.89 -4.83
C ASN A 32 11.60 -9.68 -6.04
N HIS A 33 10.88 -10.72 -6.44
CA HIS A 33 11.26 -11.59 -7.56
C HIS A 33 11.18 -10.87 -8.91
N ALA A 34 10.36 -9.81 -9.03
CA ALA A 34 10.26 -9.03 -10.25
C ALA A 34 11.56 -8.25 -10.57
N ILE A 35 12.42 -8.03 -9.57
CA ILE A 35 13.65 -7.23 -9.71
C ILE A 35 14.89 -8.12 -9.69
N SER A 36 14.88 -9.20 -8.92
CA SER A 36 15.96 -10.18 -8.90
C SER A 36 15.50 -11.51 -8.28
N PRO A 37 16.03 -12.67 -8.71
CA PRO A 37 15.85 -13.93 -7.96
C PRO A 37 16.53 -13.91 -6.58
N CYS A 38 17.51 -13.02 -6.37
CA CYS A 38 18.22 -12.84 -5.09
C CYS A 38 18.35 -11.34 -4.76
N PRO A 39 17.27 -10.66 -4.38
CA PRO A 39 17.31 -9.23 -4.09
C PRO A 39 17.99 -8.96 -2.75
N PHE A 40 18.78 -7.88 -2.69
CA PHE A 40 19.34 -7.39 -1.43
C PHE A 40 18.22 -6.80 -0.57
N ALA A 41 18.14 -7.23 0.70
CA ALA A 41 17.12 -6.79 1.65
C ALA A 41 15.70 -6.86 1.06
N PRO A 42 15.14 -8.09 0.91
CA PRO A 42 13.95 -8.40 0.11
C PRO A 42 12.64 -7.95 0.78
N PHE A 43 12.55 -6.65 1.10
CA PHE A 43 11.38 -6.02 1.69
C PHE A 43 10.48 -5.52 0.57
N GLY A 44 9.48 -6.34 0.25
CA GLY A 44 8.44 -6.02 -0.72
C GLY A 44 7.20 -5.42 -0.05
N THR A 45 6.55 -4.51 -0.78
CA THR A 45 5.35 -3.79 -0.35
C THR A 45 4.32 -3.73 -1.47
N ALA A 46 3.04 -3.87 -1.15
CA ALA A 46 1.92 -3.62 -2.04
C ALA A 46 0.92 -2.66 -1.38
N ILE A 47 0.37 -1.74 -2.18
CA ILE A 47 -0.66 -0.79 -1.72
C ILE A 47 -1.91 -1.01 -2.55
N VAL A 48 -3.01 -1.24 -1.86
CA VAL A 48 -4.25 -1.75 -2.42
C VAL A 48 -5.41 -0.89 -1.98
N ASN A 49 -6.29 -0.55 -2.91
CA ASN A 49 -7.58 0.04 -2.60
C ASN A 49 -8.62 -1.06 -2.41
N HIS A 50 -9.19 -1.15 -1.19
CA HIS A 50 -10.20 -2.15 -0.84
C HIS A 50 -11.64 -1.64 -0.87
N THR A 51 -11.89 -0.43 -1.37
CA THR A 51 -13.25 0.15 -1.40
C THR A 51 -14.27 -0.80 -2.02
N LEU A 52 -13.91 -1.48 -3.13
CA LEU A 52 -14.78 -2.47 -3.77
C LEU A 52 -14.91 -3.78 -2.97
N SER A 53 -13.83 -4.22 -2.30
CA SER A 53 -13.82 -5.43 -1.47
C SER A 53 -14.75 -5.36 -0.28
N LEU A 54 -15.02 -4.15 0.23
CA LEU A 54 -15.93 -3.92 1.35
C LEU A 54 -17.41 -4.09 0.93
N SER A 55 -17.73 -3.80 -0.34
CA SER A 55 -19.08 -3.96 -0.89
C SER A 55 -19.31 -5.30 -1.60
N ASP A 56 -18.25 -5.92 -2.12
CA ASP A 56 -18.29 -7.20 -2.84
C ASP A 56 -17.17 -8.12 -2.32
N PRO A 57 -17.50 -9.14 -1.52
CA PRO A 57 -16.51 -10.08 -0.96
C PRO A 57 -15.78 -10.92 -2.02
N THR A 58 -16.25 -10.95 -3.26
CA THR A 58 -15.57 -11.64 -4.38
C THR A 58 -14.48 -10.78 -5.00
N HIS A 59 -14.49 -9.47 -4.75
CA HIS A 59 -13.48 -8.54 -5.23
C HIS A 59 -12.30 -8.44 -4.25
N LEU A 60 -11.10 -8.81 -4.71
CA LEU A 60 -9.91 -8.82 -3.84
C LEU A 60 -9.39 -7.41 -3.52
N GLY A 61 -9.73 -6.41 -4.34
CA GLY A 61 -9.24 -5.04 -4.23
C GLY A 61 -8.48 -4.64 -5.49
N GLU A 62 -8.13 -3.37 -5.60
CA GLU A 62 -7.39 -2.85 -6.75
C GLU A 62 -5.96 -2.54 -6.34
N LEU A 63 -5.00 -3.18 -7.03
CA LEU A 63 -3.59 -2.88 -6.83
C LEU A 63 -3.32 -1.48 -7.36
N ILE A 64 -2.98 -0.55 -6.48
CA ILE A 64 -2.50 0.76 -6.90
C ILE A 64 -1.07 0.60 -7.41
N CYS A 65 -0.22 -0.07 -6.62
CA CYS A 65 1.21 0.07 -6.79
C CYS A 65 2.00 -0.98 -5.93
N MET A 66 3.14 -1.52 -6.42
CA MET A 66 4.07 -2.41 -5.67
C MET A 66 5.51 -1.88 -5.63
N GLY A 67 6.26 -2.13 -4.56
CA GLY A 67 7.65 -1.69 -4.44
C GLY A 67 8.54 -2.67 -3.69
N VAL A 68 9.84 -2.43 -3.79
CA VAL A 68 10.87 -3.12 -3.01
C VAL A 68 11.86 -2.09 -2.48
N ASN A 69 12.63 -2.48 -1.46
CA ASN A 69 13.74 -1.69 -0.95
C ASN A 69 14.80 -1.38 -2.03
N ASP A 70 15.27 -0.13 -2.08
CA ASP A 70 16.26 0.35 -3.08
C ASP A 70 17.50 0.98 -2.42
N ASN A 71 17.67 0.84 -1.10
CA ASN A 71 18.81 1.44 -0.39
C ASN A 71 20.18 0.93 -0.86
N GLY A 72 20.29 -0.35 -1.22
CA GLY A 72 21.56 -0.96 -1.65
C GLY A 72 22.02 -0.49 -3.03
N HIS A 73 21.09 -0.08 -3.90
CA HIS A 73 21.40 0.41 -5.24
C HIS A 73 21.52 1.95 -5.27
N SER A 74 20.62 2.65 -4.58
CA SER A 74 20.64 4.13 -4.51
C SER A 74 21.71 4.69 -3.56
N GLY A 75 22.18 3.90 -2.58
CA GLY A 75 23.03 4.38 -1.49
C GLY A 75 22.31 5.26 -0.46
N ASN A 76 20.98 5.45 -0.59
CA ASN A 76 20.19 6.24 0.33
C ASN A 76 19.53 5.33 1.39
N PRO A 77 19.92 5.42 2.68
CA PRO A 77 19.39 4.55 3.71
C PRO A 77 17.90 4.77 3.99
N THR A 78 17.31 5.90 3.57
CA THR A 78 15.87 6.15 3.78
C THR A 78 14.97 5.42 2.80
N LEU A 79 15.54 4.81 1.73
CA LEU A 79 14.79 4.17 0.66
C LEU A 79 14.43 2.71 0.98
N HIS A 80 13.82 2.50 2.15
CA HIS A 80 13.13 1.24 2.50
C HIS A 80 11.97 0.96 1.53
N GLY A 81 11.51 -0.29 1.46
CA GLY A 81 10.48 -0.72 0.51
C GLY A 81 9.20 0.12 0.60
N GLU A 82 8.79 0.48 1.82
CA GLU A 82 7.63 1.34 2.07
C GLU A 82 7.83 2.76 1.53
N MET A 83 9.00 3.36 1.77
CA MET A 83 9.28 4.76 1.44
C MET A 83 9.49 4.98 -0.07
N VAL A 84 10.24 4.08 -0.70
CA VAL A 84 10.34 4.04 -2.18
C VAL A 84 8.95 3.98 -2.77
N ARG A 85 8.07 3.17 -2.16
CA ARG A 85 6.77 2.93 -2.74
C ARG A 85 5.79 4.07 -2.53
N ILE A 86 5.68 4.65 -1.34
CA ILE A 86 4.80 5.82 -1.11
C ILE A 86 5.12 6.94 -2.10
N GLY A 87 6.41 7.22 -2.35
CA GLY A 87 6.82 8.20 -3.35
C GLY A 87 6.34 7.84 -4.77
N ASN A 88 6.61 6.62 -5.22
CA ASN A 88 6.23 6.16 -6.56
C ASN A 88 4.70 6.09 -6.76
N CYS A 89 3.96 5.61 -5.75
CA CYS A 89 2.50 5.60 -5.77
C CYS A 89 1.93 7.00 -5.82
N THR A 90 2.50 7.94 -5.06
CA THR A 90 2.09 9.34 -5.12
C THR A 90 2.25 9.86 -6.56
N SER A 91 3.38 9.60 -7.21
CA SER A 91 3.58 9.97 -8.62
C SER A 91 2.54 9.34 -9.56
N ILE A 92 2.23 8.04 -9.40
CA ILE A 92 1.19 7.35 -10.20
C ILE A 92 -0.19 7.99 -9.99
N LEU A 93 -0.52 8.33 -8.75
CA LEU A 93 -1.82 8.90 -8.38
C LEU A 93 -1.96 10.33 -8.91
N THR A 94 -0.88 11.11 -8.94
CA THR A 94 -0.88 12.52 -9.35
C THR A 94 -0.50 12.76 -10.81
N ASP A 95 -0.15 11.72 -11.56
CA ASP A 95 0.25 11.87 -12.97
C ASP A 95 -0.90 12.51 -13.78
N PRO A 96 -0.71 13.70 -14.39
CA PRO A 96 -1.76 14.38 -15.16
C PRO A 96 -2.21 13.61 -16.39
N GLU A 97 -1.35 12.74 -16.92
CA GLU A 97 -1.66 11.85 -18.04
C GLU A 97 -2.04 10.43 -17.58
N GLY A 98 -1.93 10.15 -16.28
CA GLY A 98 -2.20 8.85 -15.68
C GLY A 98 -3.68 8.52 -15.51
N LEU A 99 -3.96 7.36 -14.91
CA LEU A 99 -5.33 6.89 -14.70
C LEU A 99 -6.10 7.75 -13.68
N TYR A 100 -5.43 8.17 -12.60
CA TYR A 100 -6.08 8.75 -11.43
C TYR A 100 -6.14 10.28 -11.47
N LYS A 101 -5.08 10.95 -11.97
CA LYS A 101 -4.99 12.41 -12.17
C LYS A 101 -5.38 13.23 -10.94
N LEU A 102 -5.09 12.72 -9.76
CA LEU A 102 -5.48 13.35 -8.50
C LEU A 102 -4.62 14.58 -8.23
N SER A 103 -5.23 15.64 -7.70
CA SER A 103 -4.50 16.72 -7.06
C SER A 103 -3.80 16.24 -5.78
N ALA A 104 -2.82 17.00 -5.29
CA ALA A 104 -2.13 16.68 -4.04
C ALA A 104 -3.10 16.52 -2.85
N SER A 105 -4.17 17.32 -2.79
CA SER A 105 -5.21 17.20 -1.77
C SER A 105 -6.02 15.92 -1.91
N GLU A 106 -6.42 15.56 -3.13
CA GLU A 106 -7.19 14.34 -3.38
C GLU A 106 -6.34 13.10 -3.13
N THR A 107 -5.07 13.10 -3.52
CA THR A 107 -4.14 12.02 -3.21
C THR A 107 -4.00 11.82 -1.70
N LYS A 108 -3.84 12.90 -0.93
CA LYS A 108 -3.75 12.84 0.53
C LYS A 108 -4.99 12.19 1.16
N GLU A 109 -6.18 12.52 0.66
CA GLU A 109 -7.42 11.91 1.16
C GLU A 109 -7.58 10.47 0.68
N ALA A 110 -7.18 10.14 -0.56
CA ALA A 110 -7.20 8.78 -1.09
C ALA A 110 -6.32 7.81 -0.27
N TRP A 111 -5.19 8.28 0.26
CA TRP A 111 -4.33 7.45 1.13
C TRP A 111 -5.06 6.86 2.34
N ARG A 112 -6.16 7.48 2.80
CA ARG A 112 -6.95 6.95 3.93
C ARG A 112 -7.72 5.68 3.58
N SER A 113 -8.01 5.43 2.30
CA SER A 113 -8.75 4.23 1.86
C SER A 113 -7.83 3.10 1.39
N PHE A 114 -6.52 3.32 1.39
CA PHE A 114 -5.55 2.32 0.96
C PHE A 114 -5.06 1.48 2.14
N SER A 115 -4.83 0.19 1.86
CA SER A 115 -4.14 -0.72 2.76
C SER A 115 -2.73 -0.99 2.27
N LEU A 116 -1.79 -1.04 3.21
CA LEU A 116 -0.40 -1.38 2.96
C LEU A 116 -0.12 -2.82 3.43
N TYR A 117 0.39 -3.63 2.51
CA TYR A 117 0.88 -4.97 2.78
C TYR A 117 2.40 -4.95 2.67
N THR A 118 3.11 -5.25 3.75
CA THR A 118 4.58 -5.28 3.78
C THR A 118 5.08 -6.61 4.35
N THR A 119 6.24 -7.05 3.85
CA THR A 119 6.88 -8.32 4.20
C THR A 119 7.70 -8.28 5.48
N ALA A 120 7.93 -7.09 6.04
CA ALA A 120 8.58 -6.90 7.33
C ALA A 120 7.91 -5.76 8.10
N GLU A 121 8.04 -5.79 9.42
CA GLU A 121 7.59 -4.69 10.26
C GLU A 121 8.40 -3.42 9.98
N VAL A 122 7.74 -2.27 10.01
CA VAL A 122 8.37 -0.96 9.85
C VAL A 122 9.20 -0.66 11.10
N GLY A 123 10.49 -0.96 11.05
CA GLY A 123 11.45 -0.55 12.05
C GLY A 123 11.87 0.91 11.82
N ILE A 124 11.55 1.80 12.77
CA ILE A 124 12.26 3.07 12.91
C ILE A 124 13.50 2.75 13.77
N PRO A 125 14.73 2.96 13.28
CA PRO A 125 15.93 2.80 14.11
C PRO A 125 15.98 3.80 15.28
#